data_AF-C5Z5N8-F1
#
_entry.id   AF-C5Z5N8-F1
#
_cell.length_a   1.000
_cell.length_b   1.000
_cell.length_c   1.000
_cell.angle_alpha   90.00
_cell.angle_beta   90.00
_cell.angle_gamma   90.00
#
_symmetry.space_group_name_H-M   'P 1'
#
loop_
_entity.id
_entity.type
_entity.pdbx_description
1 polymer ?
#
loop_
_entity_poly.entity_id
_entity_poly.type
_entity_poly.pdbx_seq_one_letter_code
_entity_poly.pdbx_strand_id
1 'polypeptide(L)'
;MTGAAAHAVSPRGGASASASASQPHAAAAAAAGAGAAGCEPVRKAGPVTMEHVLLALHETEAEREARIRDMFAFFDTEGRGQLDYAQIEAGLAALQVPAECKYARELLRACDRDRDGRVGYDDFRRYMDDKELELYRIFQAIDVEHNGCILPEELWDALVKAGIEINDEELARFVEHVDKDNNGIITFEEWRDFLLLYPNEATIENIYHHWERVCLVDIGEHAAIPEGISKHVNASKYLIAGGIAGAASRTATAPLDRLKVIMQVQTTRTTVMHAIKDIWTKGGMLGFFRGNGLNVVKVAPESAIRFYAYEMLKEYIMKSKGENKSEIGASERLVAGGLAGAVAQTAIYPIDLVKTRLQTYSGEGGKVPRIGQLSRDILVHEGPRAFYRGLVPSLLGIVPYAGIDLAVYETLKDVSKTYILKDSDPGPLVQLGCGTVSGALGATCVYPLQVIRTRLQAQQANSESAYRGMSDVFWRTLQHEGVSGFYKGILPNLLKVVPAASITYIVYEAMKKNLSLD
;
A
#
# COMPACT_ATOMS: atom_id res chain seq x y z
N MET A 1 -3.81 -68.24 -25.05
CA MET A 1 -4.93 -68.89 -25.75
C MET A 1 -5.88 -67.77 -26.15
N THR A 2 -5.72 -67.25 -27.39
CA THR A 2 -6.60 -67.52 -28.56
C THR A 2 -7.98 -66.87 -28.36
N GLY A 3 -8.54 -66.03 -29.23
CA GLY A 3 -8.27 -65.54 -30.58
C GLY A 3 -9.47 -64.63 -30.92
N ALA A 4 -9.26 -63.46 -31.51
CA ALA A 4 -9.42 -63.22 -32.95
C ALA A 4 -10.88 -63.26 -33.46
N ALA A 5 -11.39 -62.10 -33.85
CA ALA A 5 -12.15 -61.94 -35.09
C ALA A 5 -11.82 -60.56 -35.68
N ALA A 6 -11.34 -60.58 -36.92
CA ALA A 6 -10.85 -59.48 -37.72
C ALA A 6 -11.50 -59.54 -39.11
N HIS A 7 -11.27 -58.48 -39.88
CA HIS A 7 -11.50 -58.26 -41.33
C HIS A 7 -12.78 -57.51 -41.70
N ALA A 8 -12.74 -56.48 -42.56
CA ALA A 8 -11.82 -56.14 -43.68
C ALA A 8 -11.50 -54.62 -43.70
N VAL A 9 -10.34 -54.03 -44.08
CA VAL A 9 -9.34 -54.16 -45.17
C VAL A 9 -9.92 -53.82 -46.56
N SER A 10 -9.90 -52.56 -47.05
CA SER A 10 -8.83 -51.72 -47.69
C SER A 10 -9.05 -51.62 -49.23
N PRO A 11 -8.31 -50.83 -50.07
CA PRO A 11 -7.43 -49.66 -49.84
C PRO A 11 -7.46 -48.52 -50.93
N ARG A 12 -6.60 -47.49 -50.71
CA ARG A 12 -5.64 -46.81 -51.64
C ARG A 12 -5.91 -45.41 -52.26
N GLY A 13 -4.94 -44.52 -51.97
CA GLY A 13 -4.44 -43.39 -52.77
C GLY A 13 -4.99 -42.02 -52.32
N GLY A 14 -4.25 -41.00 -51.90
CA GLY A 14 -2.83 -40.64 -52.00
C GLY A 14 -2.75 -39.23 -52.59
N ALA A 15 -2.34 -38.22 -51.80
CA ALA A 15 -1.59 -37.02 -52.22
C ALA A 15 -1.58 -35.94 -51.11
N SER A 16 -0.40 -35.39 -50.87
CA SER A 16 -0.11 -34.21 -50.05
C SER A 16 -0.63 -32.93 -50.71
N ALA A 17 -1.21 -32.02 -49.93
CA ALA A 17 -1.17 -30.58 -50.20
C ALA A 17 -1.43 -29.78 -48.93
N SER A 18 -0.50 -28.88 -48.64
CA SER A 18 -0.57 -27.78 -47.69
C SER A 18 -1.70 -26.80 -48.03
N ALA A 19 -2.52 -26.41 -47.05
CA ALA A 19 -3.29 -25.17 -47.13
C ALA A 19 -3.61 -24.62 -45.73
N SER A 20 -3.22 -23.36 -45.57
CA SER A 20 -3.43 -22.36 -44.52
C SER A 20 -4.70 -22.46 -43.66
N ALA A 21 -4.49 -22.24 -42.37
CA ALA A 21 -5.50 -21.84 -41.40
C ALA A 21 -6.02 -20.42 -41.70
N SER A 22 -7.34 -20.26 -41.72
CA SER A 22 -8.05 -18.98 -41.72
C SER A 22 -8.68 -18.73 -40.35
N GLN A 23 -8.34 -17.59 -39.77
CA GLN A 23 -8.77 -17.04 -38.48
C GLN A 23 -10.30 -16.78 -38.38
N PRO A 24 -10.88 -16.76 -37.18
CA PRO A 24 -12.13 -16.08 -36.90
C PRO A 24 -11.88 -14.82 -36.03
N HIS A 25 -11.41 -13.73 -36.64
CA HIS A 25 -11.43 -12.39 -36.03
C HIS A 25 -12.03 -11.42 -37.05
N ALA A 26 -13.36 -11.41 -37.19
CA ALA A 26 -14.05 -10.45 -38.06
C ALA A 26 -15.43 -10.01 -37.53
N ALA A 27 -15.76 -10.27 -36.27
CA ALA A 27 -17.11 -9.99 -35.75
C ALA A 27 -17.20 -8.86 -34.70
N ALA A 28 -16.09 -8.24 -34.28
CA ALA A 28 -16.11 -7.16 -33.28
C ALA A 28 -15.87 -5.75 -33.84
N ALA A 29 -15.51 -5.61 -35.12
CA ALA A 29 -15.12 -4.32 -35.71
C ALA A 29 -16.28 -3.48 -36.31
N ALA A 30 -17.54 -3.85 -36.08
CA ALA A 30 -18.69 -3.22 -36.76
C ALA A 30 -19.56 -2.32 -35.86
N ALA A 31 -19.15 -2.01 -34.62
CA ALA A 31 -19.95 -1.23 -33.67
C ALA A 31 -19.27 0.07 -33.17
N ALA A 32 -18.12 0.48 -33.72
CA ALA A 32 -17.40 1.71 -33.32
C ALA A 32 -17.57 2.85 -34.34
N GLY A 33 -18.78 3.00 -34.90
CA GLY A 33 -19.09 3.99 -35.92
C GLY A 33 -20.08 5.04 -35.43
N ALA A 34 -19.69 5.87 -34.45
CA ALA A 34 -20.22 7.21 -34.23
C ALA A 34 -19.62 7.84 -32.96
N GLY A 35 -18.75 8.85 -33.13
CA GLY A 35 -18.42 9.83 -32.08
C GLY A 35 -17.03 9.73 -31.47
N ALA A 36 -15.97 9.94 -32.26
CA ALA A 36 -14.67 10.38 -31.75
C ALA A 36 -14.35 11.73 -32.43
N ALA A 37 -14.75 12.82 -31.79
CA ALA A 37 -14.32 14.17 -32.15
C ALA A 37 -13.15 14.52 -31.22
N GLY A 38 -11.91 14.28 -31.66
CA GLY A 38 -10.73 14.61 -30.85
C GLY A 38 -9.36 14.13 -31.34
N CYS A 39 -9.26 13.08 -32.18
CA CYS A 39 -7.96 12.62 -32.67
C CYS A 39 -7.77 13.04 -34.16
N GLU A 40 -6.92 14.05 -34.44
CA GLU A 40 -6.47 14.39 -35.81
C GLU A 40 -5.01 13.97 -36.05
N PRO A 41 -4.69 13.24 -37.15
CA PRO A 41 -3.36 12.71 -37.39
C PRO A 41 -2.40 13.76 -37.97
N VAL A 42 -1.25 14.00 -37.29
CA VAL A 42 -0.16 14.84 -37.82
C VAL A 42 0.73 14.02 -38.77
N ARG A 43 0.57 14.22 -40.08
CA ARG A 43 1.42 13.56 -41.09
C ARG A 43 2.67 14.38 -41.42
N LYS A 44 3.80 14.12 -40.74
CA LYS A 44 5.19 14.07 -41.30
C LYS A 44 6.28 14.02 -40.22
N ALA A 45 7.31 13.21 -40.48
CA ALA A 45 8.55 13.10 -39.70
C ALA A 45 9.51 14.31 -39.93
N GLY A 46 9.17 15.46 -39.34
CA GLY A 46 10.05 16.63 -39.20
C GLY A 46 10.38 16.90 -37.72
N PRO A 47 11.27 17.86 -37.41
CA PRO A 47 11.46 18.28 -36.02
C PRO A 47 10.14 18.80 -35.45
N VAL A 48 9.77 18.34 -34.24
CA VAL A 48 8.57 18.80 -33.53
C VAL A 48 8.62 20.32 -33.34
N THR A 49 7.63 21.03 -33.87
CA THR A 49 7.43 22.48 -33.74
C THR A 49 6.22 22.77 -32.86
N MET A 50 6.10 24.02 -32.38
CA MET A 50 4.95 24.46 -31.60
C MET A 50 3.63 24.39 -32.39
N GLU A 51 3.68 24.51 -33.72
CA GLU A 51 2.51 24.33 -34.58
C GLU A 51 1.88 22.93 -34.42
N HIS A 52 2.69 21.88 -34.25
CA HIS A 52 2.18 20.53 -34.02
C HIS A 52 1.51 20.39 -32.64
N VAL A 53 2.07 21.05 -31.62
CA VAL A 53 1.53 21.07 -30.25
C VAL A 53 0.16 21.76 -30.23
N LEU A 54 0.07 22.93 -30.86
CA LEU A 54 -1.18 23.69 -30.98
C LEU A 54 -2.27 22.91 -31.72
N LEU A 55 -1.90 22.22 -32.80
CA LEU A 55 -2.82 21.41 -33.57
C LEU A 55 -3.34 20.21 -32.75
N ALA A 56 -2.46 19.53 -32.01
CA ALA A 56 -2.84 18.40 -31.16
C ALA A 56 -3.71 18.79 -29.95
N LEU A 57 -3.57 20.02 -29.47
CA LEU A 57 -4.38 20.57 -28.37
C LEU A 57 -5.64 21.31 -28.85
N HIS A 58 -5.84 21.42 -30.17
CA HIS A 58 -6.90 22.22 -30.78
C HIS A 58 -7.00 23.66 -30.26
N GLU A 59 -5.86 24.27 -29.91
CA GLU A 59 -5.78 25.62 -29.35
C GLU A 59 -5.06 26.58 -30.30
N THR A 60 -5.49 27.84 -30.31
CA THR A 60 -4.77 28.92 -30.99
C THR A 60 -3.62 29.45 -30.14
N GLU A 61 -2.63 30.13 -30.75
CA GLU A 61 -1.54 30.78 -30.01
C GLU A 61 -2.05 31.74 -28.92
N ALA A 62 -3.17 32.42 -29.16
CA ALA A 62 -3.77 33.35 -28.22
C ALA A 62 -4.42 32.62 -27.02
N GLU A 63 -5.09 31.49 -27.26
CA GLU A 63 -5.69 30.66 -26.20
C GLU A 63 -4.61 30.00 -25.36
N ARG A 64 -3.54 29.50 -25.99
CA ARG A 64 -2.36 28.97 -25.29
C ARG A 64 -1.71 30.02 -24.40
N GLU A 65 -1.48 31.22 -24.93
CA GLU A 65 -0.90 32.33 -24.16
C GLU A 65 -1.77 32.68 -22.94
N ALA A 66 -3.10 32.69 -23.12
CA ALA A 66 -4.03 32.91 -22.02
C ALA A 66 -3.94 31.80 -20.96
N ARG A 67 -3.92 30.52 -21.37
CA ARG A 67 -3.76 29.37 -20.48
C ARG A 67 -2.48 29.44 -19.63
N ILE A 68 -1.35 29.80 -20.25
CA ILE A 68 -0.07 29.96 -19.54
C ILE A 68 -0.13 31.13 -18.56
N ARG A 69 -0.79 32.24 -18.92
CA ARG A 69 -0.99 33.39 -18.01
C ARG A 69 -1.86 33.03 -16.81
N ASP A 70 -2.95 32.32 -17.04
CA ASP A 70 -3.86 31.88 -15.98
C ASP A 70 -3.16 30.90 -15.03
N MET A 71 -2.36 29.98 -15.57
CA MET A 71 -1.52 29.09 -14.77
C MET A 71 -0.49 29.87 -13.94
N PHE A 72 0.22 30.84 -14.53
CA PHE A 72 1.16 31.68 -13.78
C PHE A 72 0.46 32.47 -12.67
N ALA A 73 -0.71 33.05 -12.96
CA ALA A 73 -1.50 33.79 -11.98
C ALA A 73 -2.02 32.90 -10.84
N PHE A 74 -2.30 31.62 -11.11
CA PHE A 74 -2.66 30.63 -10.09
C PHE A 74 -1.53 30.44 -9.06
N PHE A 75 -0.27 30.40 -9.52
CA PHE A 75 0.88 30.36 -8.63
C PHE A 75 1.17 31.72 -7.97
N ASP A 76 0.97 32.84 -8.69
CA ASP A 76 1.21 34.19 -8.19
C ASP A 76 0.07 34.73 -7.31
N THR A 77 -0.18 34.04 -6.21
CA THR A 77 -1.22 34.41 -5.22
C THR A 77 -1.10 35.83 -4.65
N GLU A 78 0.09 36.42 -4.73
CA GLU A 78 0.39 37.76 -4.20
C GLU A 78 0.41 38.84 -5.29
N GLY A 79 0.22 38.47 -6.56
CA GLY A 79 0.11 39.39 -7.70
C GLY A 79 1.36 40.24 -7.95
N ARG A 80 2.55 39.73 -7.62
CA ARG A 80 3.81 40.47 -7.71
C ARG A 80 4.50 40.35 -9.07
N GLY A 81 4.03 39.45 -9.93
CA GLY A 81 4.62 39.16 -11.24
C GLY A 81 5.89 38.30 -11.17
N GLN A 82 6.21 37.72 -10.00
CA GLN A 82 7.35 36.83 -9.77
C GLN A 82 6.95 35.75 -8.78
N LEU A 83 7.31 34.50 -9.07
CA LEU A 83 7.08 33.35 -8.20
C LEU A 83 8.34 33.06 -7.38
N ASP A 84 8.18 32.91 -6.07
CA ASP A 84 9.23 32.36 -5.20
C ASP A 84 8.95 30.90 -4.83
N TYR A 85 9.90 30.28 -4.11
CA TYR A 85 9.76 28.91 -3.64
C TYR A 85 8.45 28.65 -2.89
N ALA A 86 8.00 29.59 -2.04
CA ALA A 86 6.83 29.39 -1.22
C ALA A 86 5.54 29.43 -2.05
N GLN A 87 5.48 30.31 -3.05
CA GLN A 87 4.37 30.37 -4.01
C GLN A 87 4.30 29.11 -4.88
N ILE A 88 5.44 28.60 -5.36
CA ILE A 88 5.50 27.35 -6.13
C ILE A 88 5.09 26.14 -5.28
N GLU A 89 5.60 26.04 -4.05
CA GLU A 89 5.24 24.98 -3.10
C GLU A 89 3.75 25.00 -2.77
N ALA A 90 3.19 26.19 -2.50
CA ALA A 90 1.76 26.35 -2.23
C ALA A 90 0.87 26.00 -3.43
N GLY A 91 1.25 26.42 -4.64
CA GLY A 91 0.50 26.11 -5.86
C GLY A 91 0.55 24.62 -6.21
N LEU A 92 1.71 23.96 -6.06
CA LEU A 92 1.83 22.51 -6.25
C LEU A 92 0.99 21.73 -5.22
N ALA A 93 1.00 22.16 -3.96
CA ALA A 93 0.14 21.57 -2.93
C ALA A 93 -1.35 21.75 -3.24
N ALA A 94 -1.75 22.89 -3.81
CA ALA A 94 -3.12 23.15 -4.24
C ALA A 94 -3.54 22.26 -5.44
N LEU A 95 -2.59 21.88 -6.29
CA LEU A 95 -2.77 20.92 -7.38
C LEU A 95 -2.65 19.46 -6.92
N GLN A 96 -2.64 19.20 -5.59
CA GLN A 96 -2.52 17.88 -4.99
C GLN A 96 -1.21 17.15 -5.33
N VAL A 97 -0.19 17.87 -5.81
CA VAL A 97 1.16 17.34 -5.98
C VAL A 97 1.84 17.32 -4.60
N PRO A 98 2.30 16.17 -4.09
CA PRO A 98 2.84 16.07 -2.72
C PRO A 98 4.02 17.03 -2.49
N ALA A 99 3.85 17.97 -1.55
CA ALA A 99 4.87 18.98 -1.18
C ALA A 99 6.14 18.39 -0.53
N GLU A 100 6.12 17.10 -0.19
CA GLU A 100 7.20 16.40 0.52
C GLU A 100 8.38 16.04 -0.39
N CYS A 101 8.20 16.12 -1.71
CA CYS A 101 9.28 15.96 -2.68
C CYS A 101 10.00 17.30 -2.87
N LYS A 102 11.31 17.26 -3.14
CA LYS A 102 12.12 18.44 -3.55
C LYS A 102 11.65 19.12 -4.85
N TYR A 103 10.48 18.73 -5.33
CA TYR A 103 9.82 19.05 -6.57
C TYR A 103 9.61 20.56 -6.77
N ALA A 104 9.15 21.28 -5.74
CA ALA A 104 9.03 22.74 -5.80
C ALA A 104 10.40 23.41 -6.01
N ARG A 105 11.47 22.84 -5.44
CA ARG A 105 12.84 23.35 -5.55
C ARG A 105 13.48 23.00 -6.89
N GLU A 106 13.16 21.82 -7.42
CA GLU A 106 13.60 21.35 -8.74
C GLU A 106 12.89 22.12 -9.84
N LEU A 107 11.57 22.35 -9.71
CA LEU A 107 10.78 23.17 -10.63
C LEU A 107 11.24 24.63 -10.59
N LEU A 108 11.46 25.21 -9.40
CA LEU A 108 12.06 26.54 -9.27
C LEU A 108 13.38 26.61 -10.02
N ARG A 109 14.28 25.63 -9.86
CA ARG A 109 15.58 25.59 -10.57
C ARG A 109 15.47 25.37 -12.07
N ALA A 110 14.46 24.63 -12.52
CA ALA A 110 14.21 24.38 -13.94
C ALA A 110 13.71 25.65 -14.63
N CYS A 111 12.90 26.45 -13.94
CA CYS A 111 12.38 27.73 -14.43
C CYS A 111 13.39 28.89 -14.27
N ASP A 112 14.07 29.00 -13.12
CA ASP A 112 14.99 30.09 -12.75
C ASP A 112 16.36 29.95 -13.45
N ARG A 113 16.44 30.46 -14.68
CA ARG A 113 17.63 30.36 -15.53
C ARG A 113 18.69 31.42 -15.24
N ASP A 114 18.28 32.62 -14.85
CA ASP A 114 19.19 33.70 -14.47
C ASP A 114 19.70 33.56 -13.02
N ARG A 115 19.14 32.61 -12.26
CA ARG A 115 19.54 32.17 -10.92
C ARG A 115 19.39 33.27 -9.88
N ASP A 116 18.36 34.10 -10.04
CA ASP A 116 18.04 35.17 -9.11
C ASP A 116 17.20 34.69 -7.90
N GLY A 117 16.76 33.41 -7.93
CA GLY A 117 15.96 32.77 -6.90
C GLY A 117 14.45 33.01 -7.05
N ARG A 118 14.01 33.60 -8.15
CA ARG A 118 12.62 33.91 -8.49
C ARG A 118 12.34 33.47 -9.94
N VAL A 119 11.05 33.34 -10.27
CA VAL A 119 10.62 32.97 -11.62
C VAL A 119 9.67 34.03 -12.12
N GLY A 120 10.10 34.80 -13.13
CA GLY A 120 9.22 35.74 -13.83
C GLY A 120 8.29 35.02 -14.81
N TYR A 121 7.31 35.76 -15.32
CA TYR A 121 6.39 35.21 -16.34
C TYR A 121 7.14 34.74 -17.60
N ASP A 122 8.16 35.47 -18.05
CA ASP A 122 8.91 35.10 -19.26
C ASP A 122 9.74 33.81 -19.06
N ASP A 123 10.23 33.56 -17.84
CA ASP A 123 10.95 32.34 -17.50
C ASP A 123 10.00 31.14 -17.41
N PHE A 124 8.85 31.35 -16.76
CA PHE A 124 7.79 30.36 -16.68
C PHE A 124 7.25 29.99 -18.07
N ARG A 125 7.00 30.98 -18.94
CA ARG A 125 6.55 30.77 -20.31
C ARG A 125 7.56 29.94 -21.11
N ARG A 126 8.85 30.25 -21.01
CA ARG A 126 9.91 29.48 -21.70
C ARG A 126 9.97 28.04 -21.21
N TYR A 127 9.86 27.82 -19.89
CA TYR A 127 9.76 26.48 -19.35
C TYR A 127 8.56 25.73 -19.95
N MET A 128 7.39 26.37 -20.05
CA MET A 128 6.21 25.75 -20.68
C MET A 128 6.43 25.45 -22.16
N ASP A 129 7.08 26.35 -22.90
CA ASP A 129 7.42 26.13 -24.31
C ASP A 129 8.34 24.90 -24.49
N ASP A 130 9.42 24.84 -23.71
CA ASP A 130 10.37 23.72 -23.76
C ASP A 130 9.71 22.41 -23.31
N LYS A 131 8.89 22.45 -22.27
CA LYS A 131 8.23 21.26 -21.70
C LYS A 131 7.17 20.69 -22.62
N GLU A 132 6.28 21.51 -23.19
CA GLU A 132 5.26 21.00 -24.10
C GLU A 132 5.86 20.39 -25.38
N LEU A 133 6.94 20.98 -25.90
CA LEU A 133 7.70 20.39 -27.02
C LEU A 133 8.36 19.07 -26.64
N GLU A 134 8.92 18.98 -25.43
CA GLU A 134 9.50 17.74 -24.89
C GLU A 134 8.44 16.64 -24.76
N LEU A 135 7.31 16.95 -24.12
CA LEU A 135 6.21 16.01 -23.90
C LEU A 135 5.62 15.52 -25.22
N TYR A 136 5.45 16.42 -26.21
CA TYR A 136 4.91 16.03 -27.51
C TYR A 136 5.86 15.10 -28.29
N ARG A 137 7.19 15.29 -28.17
CA ARG A 137 8.17 14.38 -28.79
C ARG A 137 8.06 12.96 -28.25
N ILE A 138 7.87 12.82 -26.94
CA ILE A 138 7.73 11.51 -26.31
C ILE A 138 6.38 10.91 -26.65
N PHE A 139 5.32 11.73 -26.63
CA PHE A 139 3.99 11.32 -27.04
C PHE A 139 4.01 10.70 -28.44
N GLN A 140 4.62 11.38 -29.42
CA GLN A 140 4.79 10.85 -30.78
C GLN A 140 5.70 9.62 -30.87
N ALA A 141 6.61 9.43 -29.92
CA ALA A 141 7.46 8.23 -29.87
C ALA A 141 6.70 7.01 -29.32
N ILE A 142 5.66 7.23 -28.52
CA ILE A 142 4.76 6.20 -27.98
C ILE A 142 3.63 5.89 -28.96
N ASP A 143 3.00 6.91 -29.56
CA ASP A 143 1.94 6.78 -30.59
C ASP A 143 2.54 6.29 -31.92
N VAL A 144 2.75 4.97 -32.01
CA VAL A 144 3.32 4.27 -33.16
C VAL A 144 2.33 4.25 -34.32
N GLU A 145 1.03 4.17 -34.02
CA GLU A 145 -0.02 4.19 -35.03
C GLU A 145 -0.25 5.59 -35.63
N HIS A 146 0.32 6.63 -35.01
CA HIS A 146 0.17 8.03 -35.40
C HIS A 146 -1.28 8.46 -35.51
N ASN A 147 -2.10 7.94 -34.60
CA ASN A 147 -3.53 8.21 -34.56
C ASN A 147 -3.85 9.43 -33.67
N GLY A 148 -2.86 9.99 -32.96
CA GLY A 148 -2.99 11.16 -32.09
C GLY A 148 -3.34 10.83 -30.64
N CYS A 149 -3.38 9.54 -30.27
CA CYS A 149 -3.94 9.03 -29.03
C CYS A 149 -3.11 7.80 -28.59
N ILE A 150 -2.57 7.77 -27.36
CA ILE A 150 -1.76 6.64 -26.88
C ILE A 150 -2.68 5.52 -26.39
N LEU A 151 -2.54 4.34 -26.99
CA LEU A 151 -3.21 3.14 -26.54
C LEU A 151 -2.46 2.49 -25.36
N PRO A 152 -3.14 1.73 -24.47
CA PRO A 152 -2.49 0.98 -23.41
C PRO A 152 -1.36 0.07 -23.93
N GLU A 153 -1.58 -0.58 -25.08
CA GLU A 153 -0.60 -1.48 -25.70
C GLU A 153 0.66 -0.74 -26.18
N GLU A 154 0.50 0.50 -26.66
CA GLU A 154 1.61 1.36 -27.10
C GLU A 154 2.42 1.86 -25.90
N LEU A 155 1.74 2.28 -24.84
CA LEU A 155 2.38 2.66 -23.59
C LEU A 155 3.15 1.49 -22.97
N TRP A 156 2.57 0.29 -22.99
CA TRP A 156 3.22 -0.94 -22.56
C TRP A 156 4.52 -1.20 -23.33
N ASP A 157 4.45 -1.18 -24.67
CA ASP A 157 5.63 -1.45 -25.50
C ASP A 157 6.73 -0.41 -25.28
N ALA A 158 6.37 0.86 -25.08
CA ALA A 158 7.31 1.92 -24.75
C ALA A 158 7.98 1.71 -23.39
N LEU A 159 7.24 1.28 -22.36
CA LEU A 159 7.77 0.94 -21.03
C LEU A 159 8.72 -0.25 -21.10
N VAL A 160 8.35 -1.31 -21.82
CA VAL A 160 9.20 -2.50 -22.01
C VAL A 160 10.49 -2.14 -22.76
N LYS A 161 10.42 -1.32 -23.80
CA LYS A 161 11.60 -0.81 -24.53
C LYS A 161 12.54 0.01 -23.65
N ALA A 162 11.99 0.73 -22.67
CA ALA A 162 12.77 1.46 -21.67
C ALA A 162 13.36 0.55 -20.57
N GLY A 163 13.12 -0.77 -20.62
CA GLY A 163 13.60 -1.73 -19.63
C GLY A 163 12.71 -1.87 -18.40
N ILE A 164 11.46 -1.41 -18.47
CA ILE A 164 10.51 -1.41 -17.35
C ILE A 164 9.53 -2.56 -17.54
N GLU A 165 9.52 -3.49 -16.59
CA GLU A 165 8.57 -4.61 -16.54
C GLU A 165 7.33 -4.24 -15.72
N ILE A 166 6.34 -3.65 -16.38
CA ILE A 166 5.02 -3.38 -15.80
C ILE A 166 4.12 -4.63 -15.95
N ASN A 167 2.99 -4.70 -15.23
CA ASN A 167 1.95 -5.73 -15.44
C ASN A 167 0.63 -5.08 -15.89
N ASP A 168 -0.33 -5.85 -16.42
CA ASP A 168 -1.58 -5.30 -16.98
C ASP A 168 -2.37 -4.45 -15.96
N GLU A 169 -2.35 -4.80 -14.67
CA GLU A 169 -3.04 -4.04 -13.60
C GLU A 169 -2.32 -2.71 -13.29
N GLU A 170 -0.98 -2.71 -13.31
CA GLU A 170 -0.18 -1.50 -13.15
C GLU A 170 -0.32 -0.59 -14.37
N LEU A 171 -0.35 -1.16 -15.58
CA LEU A 171 -0.59 -0.42 -16.82
C LEU A 171 -2.00 0.19 -16.81
N ALA A 172 -3.02 -0.58 -16.44
CA ALA A 172 -4.40 -0.08 -16.36
C ALA A 172 -4.51 1.06 -15.34
N ARG A 173 -3.89 0.94 -14.16
CA ARG A 173 -3.84 2.02 -13.16
C ARG A 173 -3.06 3.25 -13.63
N PHE A 174 -2.03 3.05 -14.44
CA PHE A 174 -1.30 4.17 -15.05
C PHE A 174 -2.21 4.86 -16.08
N VAL A 175 -2.84 4.11 -16.97
CA VAL A 175 -3.79 4.65 -17.95
C VAL A 175 -4.94 5.38 -17.26
N GLU A 176 -5.64 4.75 -16.32
CA GLU A 176 -6.76 5.33 -15.55
C GLU A 176 -6.37 6.61 -14.80
N HIS A 177 -5.10 6.76 -14.39
CA HIS A 177 -4.65 7.95 -13.70
C HIS A 177 -4.36 9.13 -14.64
N VAL A 178 -3.95 8.84 -15.88
CA VAL A 178 -3.67 9.87 -16.89
C VAL A 178 -4.92 10.21 -17.69
N ASP A 179 -5.71 9.20 -18.06
CA ASP A 179 -7.00 9.29 -18.75
C ASP A 179 -8.05 9.91 -17.83
N LYS A 180 -8.35 11.20 -18.05
CA LYS A 180 -9.27 11.97 -17.21
C LYS A 180 -10.72 11.70 -17.57
N ASP A 181 -11.00 11.42 -18.84
CA ASP A 181 -12.37 11.21 -19.32
C ASP A 181 -12.81 9.74 -19.26
N ASN A 182 -11.90 8.83 -18.89
CA ASN A 182 -12.08 7.39 -18.71
C ASN A 182 -12.53 6.67 -19.99
N ASN A 183 -12.09 7.14 -21.15
CA ASN A 183 -12.41 6.53 -22.44
C ASN A 183 -11.48 5.35 -22.81
N GLY A 184 -10.43 5.10 -22.01
CA GLY A 184 -9.46 4.01 -22.17
C GLY A 184 -8.28 4.33 -23.08
N ILE A 185 -8.15 5.58 -23.54
CA ILE A 185 -7.05 6.06 -24.38
C ILE A 185 -6.46 7.34 -23.78
N ILE A 186 -5.17 7.58 -23.96
CA ILE A 186 -4.52 8.79 -23.44
C ILE A 186 -4.34 9.79 -24.58
N THR A 187 -5.05 10.91 -24.51
CA THR A 187 -4.85 12.02 -25.45
C THR A 187 -3.60 12.83 -25.10
N PHE A 188 -3.11 13.64 -26.04
CA PHE A 188 -1.98 14.52 -25.75
C PHE A 188 -2.33 15.58 -24.69
N GLU A 189 -3.59 16.01 -24.61
CA GLU A 189 -4.05 16.94 -23.59
C GLU A 189 -3.89 16.36 -22.18
N GLU A 190 -4.33 15.12 -21.98
CA GLU A 190 -4.24 14.40 -20.72
C GLU A 190 -2.80 14.10 -20.32
N TRP A 191 -2.01 13.64 -21.29
CA TRP A 191 -0.57 13.40 -21.13
C TRP A 191 0.17 14.68 -20.74
N ARG A 192 -0.13 15.80 -21.40
CA ARG A 192 0.42 17.12 -21.10
C ARG A 192 0.05 17.51 -19.68
N ASP A 193 -1.23 17.50 -19.35
CA ASP A 193 -1.72 17.97 -18.05
C ASP A 193 -1.12 17.20 -16.88
N PHE A 194 -0.90 15.89 -17.05
CA PHE A 194 -0.27 15.06 -16.05
C PHE A 194 1.20 15.44 -15.81
N LEU A 195 1.94 15.83 -16.85
CA LEU A 195 3.41 15.99 -16.80
C LEU A 195 3.91 17.43 -16.93
N LEU A 196 3.04 18.41 -17.18
CA LEU A 196 3.43 19.79 -17.50
C LEU A 196 4.30 20.44 -16.42
N LEU A 197 4.03 20.13 -15.16
CA LEU A 197 4.77 20.66 -14.01
C LEU A 197 5.87 19.71 -13.50
N TYR A 198 6.17 18.65 -14.25
CA TYR A 198 7.24 17.71 -13.91
C TYR A 198 8.63 18.27 -14.26
N PRO A 199 9.49 18.54 -13.25
CA PRO A 199 10.70 19.34 -13.44
C PRO A 199 11.86 18.57 -14.08
N ASN A 200 11.83 17.24 -14.05
CA ASN A 200 12.90 16.44 -14.65
C ASN A 200 12.63 16.21 -16.13
N GLU A 201 13.67 15.80 -16.86
CA GLU A 201 13.57 15.38 -18.25
C GLU A 201 12.48 14.32 -18.40
N ALA A 202 11.58 14.53 -19.33
CA ALA A 202 10.51 13.60 -19.61
C ALA A 202 11.11 12.42 -20.40
N THR A 203 11.41 11.34 -19.69
CA THR A 203 11.74 10.05 -20.28
C THR A 203 10.68 9.06 -19.84
N ILE A 204 10.47 7.98 -20.61
CA ILE A 204 9.53 6.91 -20.24
C ILE A 204 9.79 6.43 -18.79
N GLU A 205 11.06 6.31 -18.41
CA GLU A 205 11.49 5.91 -17.06
C GLU A 205 11.13 6.94 -15.99
N ASN A 206 11.45 8.21 -16.23
CA ASN A 206 11.15 9.28 -15.29
C ASN A 206 9.64 9.50 -15.11
N ILE A 207 8.87 9.31 -16.18
CA ILE A 207 7.41 9.41 -16.18
C ILE A 207 6.79 8.26 -15.39
N TYR A 208 7.25 7.02 -15.59
CA TYR A 208 6.79 5.87 -14.81
C TYR A 208 7.09 6.05 -13.32
N HIS A 209 8.30 6.48 -12.96
CA HIS A 209 8.65 6.74 -11.57
C HIS A 209 7.90 7.93 -10.98
N HIS A 210 7.53 8.91 -11.80
CA HIS A 210 6.67 10.01 -11.34
C HIS A 210 5.30 9.48 -10.91
N TRP A 211 4.66 8.68 -11.77
CA TRP A 211 3.40 8.01 -11.47
C TRP A 211 3.48 7.11 -10.22
N GLU A 212 4.51 6.26 -10.14
CA GLU A 212 4.74 5.34 -9.01
C GLU A 212 4.78 6.09 -7.67
N ARG A 213 5.47 7.24 -7.63
CA ARG A 213 5.61 8.06 -6.41
C ARG A 213 4.32 8.77 -6.01
N VAL A 214 3.52 9.22 -6.98
CA VAL A 214 2.28 9.95 -6.72
C VAL A 214 1.16 9.01 -6.25
N CYS A 215 1.18 7.73 -6.63
CA CYS A 215 0.06 6.81 -6.41
C CYS A 215 0.23 5.77 -5.27
N LEU A 216 1.44 5.51 -4.72
CA LEU A 216 1.70 4.38 -3.80
C LEU A 216 1.78 4.71 -2.29
N VAL A 217 1.11 5.75 -1.81
CA VAL A 217 1.05 6.05 -0.36
C VAL A 217 -0.21 5.48 0.26
N ASP A 218 -0.18 4.23 0.76
CA ASP A 218 -1.23 3.70 1.63
C ASP A 218 -0.64 3.13 2.94
N ILE A 219 -0.91 3.84 4.05
CA ILE A 219 -0.36 3.57 5.39
C ILE A 219 -1.48 3.05 6.28
N GLY A 220 -1.51 1.72 6.48
CA GLY A 220 -2.35 1.03 7.46
C GLY A 220 -1.54 0.24 8.47
N GLU A 221 -2.09 0.05 9.68
CA GLU A 221 -1.45 -0.55 10.86
C GLU A 221 -1.07 -2.05 10.73
N HIS A 222 -1.40 -2.66 9.60
CA HIS A 222 -0.76 -3.89 9.12
C HIS A 222 0.09 -3.46 7.95
N ALA A 223 1.42 -3.66 8.03
CA ALA A 223 2.35 -3.42 6.94
C ALA A 223 1.66 -3.80 5.62
N ALA A 224 1.22 -2.78 4.87
CA ALA A 224 0.64 -2.96 3.56
C ALA A 224 1.69 -3.77 2.81
N ILE A 225 1.26 -4.90 2.28
CA ILE A 225 2.08 -5.75 1.43
C ILE A 225 2.43 -4.85 0.24
N PRO A 226 3.67 -4.34 0.10
CA PRO A 226 4.03 -3.64 -1.12
C PRO A 226 3.95 -4.69 -2.22
N GLU A 227 3.06 -4.49 -3.18
CA GLU A 227 3.09 -5.26 -4.42
C GLU A 227 4.48 -5.06 -5.04
N GLY A 228 5.20 -6.14 -5.36
CA GLY A 228 6.41 -6.04 -6.18
C GLY A 228 7.78 -5.90 -5.49
N ILE A 229 7.97 -6.28 -4.21
CA ILE A 229 9.33 -6.30 -3.58
C ILE A 229 10.35 -7.12 -4.40
N SER A 230 9.91 -8.10 -5.19
CA SER A 230 10.78 -8.94 -6.01
C SER A 230 11.42 -8.22 -7.21
N LYS A 231 10.90 -7.07 -7.65
CA LYS A 231 11.33 -6.41 -8.90
C LYS A 231 12.33 -5.26 -8.72
N HIS A 232 12.55 -4.76 -7.49
CA HIS A 232 13.55 -3.71 -7.29
C HIS A 232 14.97 -4.29 -7.33
N VAL A 233 15.84 -3.67 -8.13
CA VAL A 233 17.31 -3.90 -8.18
C VAL A 233 17.98 -3.83 -6.79
N ASN A 234 17.29 -3.26 -5.79
CA ASN A 234 17.72 -3.13 -4.39
C ASN A 234 16.75 -3.77 -3.36
N ALA A 235 16.04 -4.86 -3.66
CA ALA A 235 15.08 -5.50 -2.75
C ALA A 235 15.60 -5.75 -1.31
N SER A 236 16.87 -6.12 -1.17
CA SER A 236 17.50 -6.31 0.14
C SER A 236 17.63 -5.01 0.96
N LYS A 237 17.85 -3.87 0.30
CA LYS A 237 17.91 -2.56 0.97
C LYS A 237 16.53 -2.08 1.42
N TYR A 238 15.48 -2.28 0.62
CA TYR A 238 14.10 -1.99 1.06
C TYR A 238 13.68 -2.86 2.24
N LEU A 239 14.06 -4.14 2.23
CA LEU A 239 13.81 -5.05 3.34
C LEU A 239 14.55 -4.62 4.61
N ILE A 240 15.81 -4.16 4.48
CA ILE A 240 16.57 -3.59 5.60
C ILE A 240 15.92 -2.30 6.12
N ALA A 241 15.51 -1.39 5.23
CA ALA A 241 14.83 -0.15 5.59
C ALA A 241 13.52 -0.43 6.35
N GLY A 242 12.67 -1.32 5.81
CA GLY A 242 11.43 -1.74 6.45
C GLY A 242 11.66 -2.47 7.78
N GLY A 243 12.70 -3.32 7.86
CA GLY A 243 13.08 -4.02 9.08
C GLY A 243 13.53 -3.08 10.20
N ILE A 244 14.38 -2.09 9.88
CA ILE A 244 14.84 -1.08 10.84
C ILE A 244 13.70 -0.16 11.26
N ALA A 245 12.87 0.28 10.32
CA ALA A 245 11.69 1.10 10.59
C ALA A 245 10.70 0.38 11.52
N GLY A 246 10.40 -0.89 11.23
CA GLY A 246 9.57 -1.74 12.09
C GLY A 246 10.18 -1.93 13.48
N ALA A 247 11.50 -2.17 13.58
CA ALA A 247 12.18 -2.33 14.86
C ALA A 247 12.16 -1.04 15.71
N ALA A 248 12.39 0.12 15.09
CA ALA A 248 12.34 1.42 15.74
C ALA A 248 10.93 1.74 16.26
N SER A 249 9.91 1.58 15.42
CA SER A 249 8.51 1.78 15.78
C SER A 249 8.05 0.86 16.92
N ARG A 250 8.36 -0.44 16.84
CA ARG A 250 8.01 -1.41 17.89
C ARG A 250 8.71 -1.14 19.21
N THR A 251 9.93 -0.59 19.17
CA THR A 251 10.67 -0.21 20.37
C THR A 251 10.11 1.06 20.99
N ALA A 252 9.84 2.10 20.19
CA ALA A 252 9.25 3.35 20.67
C ALA A 252 7.87 3.12 21.32
N THR A 253 7.09 2.18 20.79
CA THR A 253 5.74 1.85 21.30
C THR A 253 5.71 0.70 22.31
N ALA A 254 6.86 0.14 22.67
CA ALA A 254 6.96 -0.98 23.61
C ALA A 254 6.35 -0.68 24.99
N PRO A 255 6.49 0.53 25.58
CA PRO A 255 5.85 0.85 26.86
C PRO A 255 4.32 0.77 26.81
N LEU A 256 3.70 1.20 25.72
CA LEU A 256 2.25 1.13 25.52
C LEU A 256 1.80 -0.32 25.30
N ASP A 257 2.57 -1.10 24.53
CA ASP A 257 2.31 -2.53 24.32
C ASP A 257 2.37 -3.33 25.63
N ARG A 258 3.36 -3.02 26.47
CA ARG A 258 3.52 -3.59 27.81
C ARG A 258 2.33 -3.27 28.71
N LEU A 259 1.94 -2.01 28.73
CA LEU A 259 0.84 -1.49 29.54
C LEU A 259 -0.49 -2.13 29.13
N LYS A 260 -0.77 -2.21 27.83
CA LYS A 260 -1.90 -2.95 27.26
C LYS A 260 -1.95 -4.38 27.81
N VAL A 261 -0.88 -5.15 27.64
CA VAL A 261 -0.87 -6.57 28.01
C VAL A 261 -1.07 -6.77 29.51
N ILE A 262 -0.46 -5.95 30.37
CA ILE A 262 -0.69 -6.04 31.82
C ILE A 262 -2.15 -5.76 32.17
N MET A 263 -2.73 -4.70 31.61
CA MET A 263 -4.12 -4.34 31.88
C MET A 263 -5.11 -5.40 31.40
N GLN A 264 -4.83 -6.07 30.27
CA GLN A 264 -5.70 -7.13 29.72
C GLN A 264 -5.75 -8.38 30.62
N VAL A 265 -4.64 -8.68 31.31
CA VAL A 265 -4.50 -9.88 32.16
C VAL A 265 -4.97 -9.63 33.59
N GLN A 266 -4.86 -8.40 34.08
CA GLN A 266 -5.35 -8.04 35.41
C GLN A 266 -6.87 -8.15 35.49
N THR A 267 -7.36 -9.02 36.38
CA THR A 267 -8.79 -9.22 36.65
C THR A 267 -9.36 -8.11 37.56
N THR A 268 -8.53 -7.49 38.40
CA THR A 268 -8.93 -6.37 39.25
C THR A 268 -9.12 -5.07 38.46
N ARG A 269 -10.01 -4.17 38.91
CA ARG A 269 -10.15 -2.83 38.33
C ARG A 269 -8.94 -1.98 38.70
N THR A 270 -7.97 -1.88 37.79
CA THR A 270 -6.81 -1.02 37.94
C THR A 270 -6.91 0.16 36.98
N THR A 271 -6.57 1.35 37.45
CA THR A 271 -6.44 2.50 36.56
C THR A 271 -5.10 2.45 35.84
N VAL A 272 -5.00 3.12 34.69
CA VAL A 272 -3.77 3.21 33.89
C VAL A 272 -2.59 3.72 34.74
N MET A 273 -2.83 4.71 35.59
CA MET A 273 -1.82 5.28 36.48
C MET A 273 -1.31 4.25 37.51
N HIS A 274 -2.20 3.42 38.07
CA HIS A 274 -1.81 2.35 38.98
C HIS A 274 -0.94 1.32 38.27
N ALA A 275 -1.32 0.90 37.05
CA ALA A 275 -0.52 -0.04 36.26
C ALA A 275 0.87 0.52 35.91
N ILE A 276 0.98 1.80 35.54
CA ILE A 276 2.27 2.48 35.30
C ILE A 276 3.13 2.49 36.57
N LYS A 277 2.54 2.87 37.72
CA LYS A 277 3.23 2.87 39.01
C LYS A 277 3.70 1.47 39.41
N ASP A 278 2.91 0.45 39.14
CA ASP A 278 3.26 -0.95 39.41
C ASP A 278 4.45 -1.42 38.55
N ILE A 279 4.47 -1.07 37.27
CA ILE A 279 5.61 -1.40 36.38
C ILE A 279 6.87 -0.69 36.85
N TRP A 280 6.75 0.60 37.17
CA TRP A 280 7.87 1.44 37.61
C TRP A 280 8.47 0.93 38.92
N THR A 281 7.64 0.61 39.92
CA THR A 281 8.12 0.15 41.23
C THR A 281 8.79 -1.23 41.16
N LYS A 282 8.30 -2.13 40.30
CA LYS A 282 8.81 -3.51 40.18
C LYS A 282 10.04 -3.64 39.26
N GLY A 283 10.19 -2.77 38.26
CA GLY A 283 11.22 -2.95 37.22
C GLY A 283 11.86 -1.65 36.68
N GLY A 284 11.51 -0.49 37.23
CA GLY A 284 12.00 0.81 36.75
C GLY A 284 11.68 1.05 35.27
N MET A 285 12.52 1.86 34.61
CA MET A 285 12.37 2.17 33.18
C MET A 285 12.48 0.93 32.29
N LEU A 286 13.41 0.02 32.59
CA LEU A 286 13.61 -1.20 31.79
C LEU A 286 12.43 -2.17 31.89
N GLY A 287 11.61 -2.08 32.95
CA GLY A 287 10.39 -2.87 33.13
C GLY A 287 9.34 -2.64 32.03
N PHE A 288 9.32 -1.45 31.42
CA PHE A 288 8.42 -1.11 30.31
C PHE A 288 8.78 -1.81 29.00
N PHE A 289 10.06 -2.15 28.82
CA PHE A 289 10.58 -2.76 27.58
C PHE A 289 10.65 -4.30 27.65
N ARG A 290 10.14 -4.89 28.73
CA ARG A 290 10.13 -6.34 28.91
C ARG A 290 9.33 -7.01 27.79
N GLY A 291 9.98 -7.92 27.07
CA GLY A 291 9.40 -8.58 25.89
C GLY A 291 9.62 -7.85 24.56
N ASN A 292 10.23 -6.65 24.55
CA ASN A 292 10.45 -5.90 23.31
C ASN A 292 11.36 -6.65 22.32
N GLY A 293 12.40 -7.34 22.78
CA GLY A 293 13.28 -8.12 21.89
C GLY A 293 12.50 -9.15 21.04
N LEU A 294 11.57 -9.89 21.65
CA LEU A 294 10.70 -10.82 20.92
C LEU A 294 9.71 -10.09 20.01
N ASN A 295 9.27 -8.89 20.39
CA ASN A 295 8.40 -8.04 19.59
C ASN A 295 9.07 -7.53 18.31
N VAL A 296 10.39 -7.30 18.33
CA VAL A 296 11.19 -6.89 17.18
C VAL A 296 11.57 -8.10 16.32
N VAL A 297 12.10 -9.16 16.93
CA VAL A 297 12.56 -10.37 16.22
C VAL A 297 11.44 -11.01 15.40
N LYS A 298 10.20 -11.00 15.90
CA LYS A 298 9.08 -11.62 15.19
C LYS A 298 8.64 -10.88 13.92
N VAL A 299 8.96 -9.59 13.76
CA VAL A 299 8.43 -8.76 12.66
C VAL A 299 8.84 -9.32 11.30
N ALA A 300 10.15 -9.55 11.09
CA ALA A 300 10.64 -9.98 9.78
C ALA A 300 10.12 -11.37 9.39
N PRO A 301 10.16 -12.42 10.25
CA PRO A 301 9.57 -13.72 9.92
C PRO A 301 8.05 -13.66 9.74
N GLU A 302 7.33 -12.88 10.54
CA GLU A 302 5.87 -12.72 10.43
C GLU A 302 5.49 -12.15 9.07
N SER A 303 6.17 -11.07 8.65
CA SER A 303 5.99 -10.47 7.33
C SER A 303 6.35 -11.46 6.22
N ALA A 304 7.53 -12.08 6.25
CA ALA A 304 7.98 -13.00 5.20
C ALA A 304 7.02 -14.17 4.96
N ILE A 305 6.53 -14.80 6.04
CA ILE A 305 5.57 -15.90 5.94
C ILE A 305 4.23 -15.40 5.38
N ARG A 306 3.78 -14.22 5.81
CA ARG A 306 2.53 -13.61 5.30
C ARG A 306 2.62 -13.33 3.81
N PHE A 307 3.71 -12.71 3.35
CA PHE A 307 3.95 -12.44 1.92
C PHE A 307 3.96 -13.72 1.11
N TYR A 308 4.77 -14.70 1.52
CA TYR A 308 4.86 -15.97 0.81
C TYR A 308 3.51 -16.71 0.76
N ALA A 309 2.79 -16.74 1.88
CA ALA A 309 1.46 -17.37 1.93
C ALA A 309 0.44 -16.63 1.06
N TYR A 310 0.50 -15.29 1.01
CA TYR A 310 -0.37 -14.47 0.16
C TYR A 310 -0.15 -14.78 -1.32
N GLU A 311 1.11 -14.79 -1.78
CA GLU A 311 1.43 -15.11 -3.19
C GLU A 311 0.98 -16.52 -3.57
N MET A 312 1.22 -17.50 -2.70
CA MET A 312 0.78 -18.88 -2.94
C MET A 312 -0.76 -19.01 -3.01
N LEU A 313 -1.49 -18.27 -2.17
CA LEU A 313 -2.95 -18.26 -2.19
C LEU A 313 -3.48 -17.51 -3.43
N LYS A 314 -2.87 -16.39 -3.79
CA LYS A 314 -3.16 -15.62 -5.01
C LYS A 314 -3.00 -16.50 -6.25
N GLU A 315 -1.85 -17.16 -6.42
CA GLU A 315 -1.61 -18.09 -7.53
C GLU A 315 -2.64 -19.23 -7.57
N TYR A 316 -2.98 -19.80 -6.41
CA TYR A 316 -3.95 -20.90 -6.34
C TYR A 316 -5.36 -20.44 -6.76
N ILE A 317 -5.79 -19.26 -6.30
CA ILE A 317 -7.09 -18.67 -6.66
C ILE A 317 -7.15 -18.37 -8.17
N MET A 318 -6.06 -17.84 -8.75
CA MET A 318 -5.96 -17.59 -10.19
C MET A 318 -6.04 -18.90 -11.00
N LYS A 319 -5.27 -19.93 -10.61
CA LYS A 319 -5.29 -21.26 -11.26
C LYS A 319 -6.66 -21.93 -11.17
N SER A 320 -7.42 -21.70 -10.09
CA SER A 320 -8.76 -22.27 -9.92
C SER A 320 -9.84 -21.63 -10.79
N LYS A 321 -9.63 -20.42 -11.31
CA LYS A 321 -10.66 -19.66 -12.07
C LYS A 321 -10.63 -19.88 -13.58
N GLY A 322 -9.59 -20.50 -14.13
CA GLY A 322 -9.40 -20.65 -15.57
C GLY A 322 -9.02 -19.32 -16.26
N GLU A 323 -8.60 -19.38 -17.53
CA GLU A 323 -7.95 -18.30 -18.28
C GLU A 323 -8.77 -16.99 -18.48
N ASN A 324 -10.02 -16.91 -18.01
CA ASN A 324 -10.94 -15.80 -18.32
C ASN A 324 -11.03 -14.69 -17.25
N LYS A 325 -10.21 -14.70 -16.19
CA LYS A 325 -10.09 -13.56 -15.25
C LYS A 325 -8.63 -13.34 -14.87
N SER A 326 -8.01 -12.29 -15.42
CA SER A 326 -6.65 -11.86 -15.12
C SER A 326 -6.51 -11.28 -13.71
N GLU A 327 -7.59 -10.79 -13.10
CA GLU A 327 -7.53 -10.13 -11.78
C GLU A 327 -8.24 -10.88 -10.64
N ILE A 328 -7.67 -10.73 -9.44
CA ILE A 328 -8.28 -11.14 -8.17
C ILE A 328 -9.16 -9.97 -7.69
N GLY A 329 -10.47 -10.17 -7.59
CA GLY A 329 -11.37 -9.16 -7.03
C GLY A 329 -11.06 -8.81 -5.58
N ALA A 330 -11.60 -7.67 -5.10
CA ALA A 330 -11.35 -7.18 -3.74
C ALA A 330 -11.70 -8.22 -2.66
N SER A 331 -12.78 -8.98 -2.85
CA SER A 331 -13.21 -10.03 -1.92
C SER A 331 -12.20 -11.19 -1.84
N GLU A 332 -11.57 -11.53 -2.96
CA GLU A 332 -10.60 -12.60 -3.05
C GLU A 332 -9.23 -12.15 -2.54
N ARG A 333 -8.84 -10.89 -2.77
CA ARG A 333 -7.65 -10.28 -2.13
C ARG A 333 -7.82 -10.27 -0.61
N LEU A 334 -9.01 -9.93 -0.11
CA LEU A 334 -9.35 -9.97 1.33
C LEU A 334 -9.27 -11.38 1.89
N VAL A 335 -9.82 -12.39 1.20
CA VAL A 335 -9.75 -13.79 1.63
C VAL A 335 -8.32 -14.32 1.60
N ALA A 336 -7.56 -14.04 0.54
CA ALA A 336 -6.16 -14.42 0.42
C ALA A 336 -5.30 -13.76 1.52
N GLY A 337 -5.50 -12.46 1.75
CA GLY A 337 -4.84 -11.70 2.82
C GLY A 337 -5.20 -12.23 4.22
N GLY A 338 -6.48 -12.53 4.46
CA GLY A 338 -6.94 -13.10 5.73
C GLY A 338 -6.37 -14.49 6.02
N LEU A 339 -6.36 -15.38 5.02
CA LEU A 339 -5.77 -16.72 5.13
C LEU A 339 -4.25 -16.66 5.27
N ALA A 340 -3.57 -15.81 4.50
CA ALA A 340 -2.14 -15.58 4.64
C ALA A 340 -1.79 -15.04 6.05
N GLY A 341 -2.59 -14.11 6.56
CA GLY A 341 -2.51 -13.61 7.92
C GLY A 341 -2.69 -14.72 8.96
N ALA A 342 -3.65 -15.63 8.76
CA ALA A 342 -3.88 -16.79 9.63
C ALA A 342 -2.70 -17.78 9.62
N VAL A 343 -2.11 -18.05 8.45
CA VAL A 343 -0.92 -18.90 8.31
C VAL A 343 0.26 -18.28 9.03
N ALA A 344 0.56 -17.00 8.78
CA ALA A 344 1.64 -16.28 9.44
C ALA A 344 1.44 -16.23 10.97
N GLN A 345 0.22 -15.91 11.43
CA GLN A 345 -0.11 -15.87 12.85
C GLN A 345 0.05 -17.24 13.51
N THR A 346 -0.29 -18.34 12.83
CA THR A 346 -0.11 -19.70 13.34
C THR A 346 1.37 -20.06 13.44
N ALA A 347 2.19 -19.71 12.44
CA ALA A 347 3.62 -19.99 12.46
C ALA A 347 4.37 -19.20 13.55
N ILE A 348 4.01 -17.93 13.75
CA ILE A 348 4.64 -17.02 14.73
C ILE A 348 4.09 -17.19 16.15
N TYR A 349 2.96 -17.89 16.29
CA TYR A 349 2.24 -18.00 17.55
C TYR A 349 3.09 -18.43 18.77
N PRO A 350 4.05 -19.38 18.67
CA PRO A 350 4.92 -19.73 19.79
C PRO A 350 5.73 -18.55 20.33
N ILE A 351 6.21 -17.66 19.45
CA ILE A 351 6.96 -16.46 19.82
C ILE A 351 6.04 -15.46 20.53
N ASP A 352 4.82 -15.29 20.03
CA ASP A 352 3.80 -14.43 20.66
C ASP A 352 3.44 -14.92 22.07
N LEU A 353 3.28 -16.24 22.28
CA LEU A 353 3.02 -16.78 23.61
C LEU A 353 4.17 -16.47 24.57
N VAL A 354 5.41 -16.76 24.16
CA VAL A 354 6.60 -16.52 25.00
C VAL A 354 6.74 -15.03 25.29
N LYS A 355 6.45 -14.14 24.33
CA LYS A 355 6.40 -12.69 24.53
C LYS A 355 5.37 -12.32 25.61
N THR A 356 4.12 -12.77 25.48
CA THR A 356 3.04 -12.44 26.41
C THR A 356 3.35 -12.96 27.82
N ARG A 357 3.94 -14.15 27.96
CA ARG A 357 4.38 -14.68 29.25
C ARG A 357 5.55 -13.92 29.82
N LEU A 358 6.55 -13.60 29.00
CA LEU A 358 7.68 -12.80 29.44
C LEU A 358 7.22 -11.42 29.92
N GLN A 359 6.27 -10.81 29.22
CA GLN A 359 5.58 -9.61 29.67
C GLN A 359 4.88 -9.88 31.01
N THR A 360 3.93 -10.78 31.09
CA THR A 360 3.08 -10.92 32.31
C THR A 360 3.78 -11.54 33.52
N TYR A 361 4.99 -12.09 33.35
CA TYR A 361 5.74 -12.75 34.41
C TYR A 361 6.01 -11.82 35.61
N SER A 362 5.56 -12.29 36.76
CA SER A 362 5.74 -11.67 38.07
C SER A 362 6.52 -12.64 38.95
N GLY A 363 7.86 -12.58 38.92
CA GLY A 363 8.72 -13.40 39.78
C GLY A 363 9.18 -12.63 41.01
N GLU A 364 9.53 -13.37 42.06
CA GLU A 364 10.11 -12.80 43.28
C GLU A 364 11.40 -12.03 42.98
N GLY A 365 11.48 -10.79 43.49
CA GLY A 365 12.65 -9.92 43.32
C GLY A 365 12.84 -9.30 41.92
N GLY A 366 11.82 -9.33 41.06
CA GLY A 366 11.85 -8.64 39.75
C GLY A 366 12.76 -9.29 38.69
N LYS A 367 13.39 -10.43 39.00
CA LYS A 367 14.27 -11.14 38.07
C LYS A 367 13.46 -11.73 36.90
N VAL A 368 13.92 -11.45 35.69
CA VAL A 368 13.29 -11.90 34.44
C VAL A 368 13.95 -13.22 34.03
N PRO A 369 13.19 -14.30 33.74
CA PRO A 369 13.77 -15.55 33.27
C PRO A 369 14.38 -15.35 31.87
N ARG A 370 15.44 -16.10 31.57
CA ARG A 370 15.97 -16.14 30.21
C ARG A 370 14.93 -16.74 29.27
N ILE A 371 14.82 -16.23 28.04
CA ILE A 371 13.83 -16.68 27.05
C ILE A 371 13.90 -18.21 26.86
N GLY A 372 15.10 -18.77 26.71
CA GLY A 372 15.28 -20.23 26.55
C GLY A 372 14.86 -21.05 27.78
N GLN A 373 15.03 -20.52 29.00
CA GLN A 373 14.53 -21.17 30.22
C GLN A 373 13.01 -21.15 30.23
N LEU A 374 12.40 -19.99 30.00
CA LEU A 374 10.94 -19.86 29.93
C LEU A 374 10.32 -20.78 28.86
N SER A 375 10.92 -20.84 27.66
CA SER A 375 10.47 -21.74 26.59
C SER A 375 10.60 -23.22 26.98
N ARG A 376 11.70 -23.61 27.63
CA ARG A 376 11.89 -24.97 28.12
C ARG A 376 10.86 -25.32 29.20
N ASP A 377 10.61 -24.41 30.13
CA ASP A 377 9.65 -24.61 31.23
C ASP A 377 8.24 -24.80 30.68
N ILE A 378 7.83 -24.01 29.68
CA ILE A 378 6.55 -24.18 28.97
C ILE A 378 6.48 -25.57 28.34
N LEU A 379 7.53 -25.97 27.61
CA LEU A 379 7.55 -27.24 26.89
C LEU A 379 7.49 -28.45 27.85
N VAL A 380 8.26 -28.42 28.94
CA VAL A 380 8.39 -29.54 29.88
C VAL A 380 7.18 -29.63 30.82
N HIS A 381 6.69 -28.51 31.35
CA HIS A 381 5.62 -28.53 32.35
C HIS A 381 4.22 -28.45 31.77
N GLU A 382 4.04 -27.83 30.60
CA GLU A 382 2.70 -27.63 30.01
C GLU A 382 2.49 -28.37 28.68
N GLY A 383 3.59 -28.83 28.08
CA GLY A 383 3.60 -29.52 26.80
C GLY A 383 3.56 -28.60 25.58
N PRO A 384 3.80 -29.13 24.37
CA PRO A 384 3.92 -28.34 23.15
C PRO A 384 2.63 -27.63 22.74
N ARG A 385 1.46 -28.16 23.12
CA ARG A 385 0.16 -27.52 22.85
C ARG A 385 -0.02 -26.20 23.59
N ALA A 386 0.71 -25.97 24.69
CA ALA A 386 0.63 -24.74 25.45
C ALA A 386 1.05 -23.52 24.61
N PHE A 387 2.02 -23.69 23.70
CA PHE A 387 2.48 -22.66 22.77
C PHE A 387 1.37 -22.05 21.93
N TYR A 388 0.27 -22.77 21.68
CA TYR A 388 -0.85 -22.35 20.83
C TYR A 388 -2.10 -21.91 21.60
N ARG A 389 -2.01 -21.70 22.91
CA ARG A 389 -3.13 -21.23 23.72
C ARG A 389 -3.54 -19.81 23.32
N GLY A 390 -4.81 -19.67 22.92
CA GLY A 390 -5.38 -18.42 22.43
C GLY A 390 -5.31 -18.26 20.91
N LEU A 391 -4.86 -19.27 20.15
CA LEU A 391 -4.83 -19.19 18.69
C LEU A 391 -6.25 -19.00 18.12
N VAL A 392 -7.24 -19.74 18.64
CA VAL A 392 -8.64 -19.64 18.19
C VAL A 392 -9.20 -18.22 18.26
N PRO A 393 -9.23 -17.51 19.41
CA PRO A 393 -9.70 -16.13 19.44
C PRO A 393 -8.83 -15.19 18.61
N SER A 394 -7.55 -15.50 18.40
CA SER A 394 -6.69 -14.74 17.49
C SER A 394 -7.16 -14.85 16.04
N LEU A 395 -7.43 -16.05 15.56
CA LEU A 395 -7.85 -16.31 14.18
C LEU A 395 -9.26 -15.78 13.92
N LEU A 396 -10.18 -15.97 14.88
CA LEU A 396 -11.55 -15.46 14.79
C LEU A 396 -11.60 -13.93 14.66
N GLY A 397 -10.60 -13.21 15.17
CA GLY A 397 -10.53 -11.75 15.09
C GLY A 397 -10.02 -11.19 13.77
N ILE A 398 -9.33 -11.99 12.94
CA ILE A 398 -8.67 -11.50 11.71
C ILE A 398 -9.71 -11.02 10.69
N VAL A 399 -10.66 -11.88 10.34
CA VAL A 399 -11.66 -11.60 9.28
C VAL A 399 -12.60 -10.45 9.66
N PRO A 400 -13.20 -10.42 10.88
CA PRO A 400 -14.07 -9.31 11.27
C PRO A 400 -13.31 -7.97 11.36
N TYR A 401 -12.05 -7.99 11.79
CA TYR A 401 -11.23 -6.78 11.82
C TYR A 401 -11.06 -6.22 10.41
N ALA A 402 -10.58 -7.04 9.46
CA ALA A 402 -10.35 -6.62 8.09
C ALA A 402 -11.64 -6.15 7.39
N GLY A 403 -12.76 -6.86 7.60
CA GLY A 403 -14.03 -6.46 7.01
C GLY A 403 -14.58 -5.14 7.55
N ILE A 404 -14.47 -4.91 8.87
CA ILE A 404 -14.93 -3.65 9.49
C ILE A 404 -14.01 -2.50 9.10
N ASP A 405 -12.69 -2.72 9.13
CA ASP A 405 -11.71 -1.71 8.74
C ASP A 405 -11.95 -1.25 7.31
N LEU A 406 -12.08 -2.19 6.36
CA LEU A 406 -12.37 -1.87 4.96
C LEU A 406 -13.70 -1.12 4.80
N ALA A 407 -14.79 -1.65 5.36
CA ALA A 407 -16.10 -1.04 5.22
C ALA A 407 -16.17 0.38 5.81
N VAL A 408 -15.54 0.59 6.97
CA VAL A 408 -15.49 1.91 7.60
C VAL A 408 -14.57 2.84 6.83
N TYR A 409 -13.42 2.37 6.34
CA TYR A 409 -12.51 3.15 5.51
C TYR A 409 -13.21 3.65 4.25
N GLU A 410 -13.85 2.75 3.49
CA GLU A 410 -14.59 3.10 2.27
C GLU A 410 -15.72 4.10 2.58
N THR A 411 -16.51 3.84 3.62
CA THR A 411 -17.59 4.77 4.03
C THR A 411 -17.04 6.15 4.40
N LEU A 412 -15.93 6.23 5.15
CA LEU A 412 -15.32 7.49 5.54
C LEU A 412 -14.70 8.21 4.33
N LYS A 413 -14.11 7.46 3.40
CA LYS A 413 -13.58 7.97 2.13
C LYS A 413 -14.72 8.61 1.31
N ASP A 414 -15.83 7.91 1.14
CA ASP A 414 -17.00 8.42 0.40
C ASP A 414 -17.59 9.67 1.05
N VAL A 415 -17.79 9.65 2.39
CA VAL A 415 -18.24 10.83 3.14
C VAL A 415 -17.28 12.00 2.98
N SER A 416 -15.97 11.76 3.00
CA SER A 416 -14.99 12.83 2.81
C SER A 416 -15.03 13.43 1.40
N LYS A 417 -15.24 12.62 0.36
CA LYS A 417 -15.47 13.11 -1.01
C LYS A 417 -16.72 13.99 -1.11
N THR A 418 -17.83 13.53 -0.52
CA THR A 418 -19.13 14.24 -0.60
C THR A 418 -19.18 15.53 0.22
N TYR A 419 -18.61 15.55 1.43
CA TYR A 419 -18.83 16.65 2.39
C TYR A 419 -17.62 17.56 2.62
N ILE A 420 -16.40 17.09 2.36
CA ILE A 420 -15.16 17.84 2.67
C ILE A 420 -14.51 18.37 1.38
N LEU A 421 -14.55 17.61 0.29
CA LEU A 421 -13.69 17.84 -0.88
C LEU A 421 -14.42 18.20 -2.18
N LYS A 422 -15.76 18.27 -2.22
CA LYS A 422 -16.56 18.59 -3.43
C LYS A 422 -16.01 17.90 -4.69
N ASP A 423 -16.00 16.56 -4.70
CA ASP A 423 -15.52 15.71 -5.80
C ASP A 423 -14.00 15.69 -6.08
N SER A 424 -13.16 16.17 -5.16
CA SER A 424 -11.70 15.90 -5.21
C SER A 424 -11.32 14.65 -4.40
N ASP A 425 -10.26 13.96 -4.80
CA ASP A 425 -9.74 12.83 -4.04
C ASP A 425 -9.18 13.26 -2.67
N PRO A 426 -9.36 12.45 -1.62
CA PRO A 426 -8.87 12.77 -0.29
C PRO A 426 -7.34 12.80 -0.27
N GLY A 427 -6.78 13.94 0.13
CA GLY A 427 -5.33 14.07 0.30
C GLY A 427 -4.76 13.12 1.37
N PRO A 428 -3.42 12.93 1.43
CA PRO A 428 -2.77 11.93 2.29
C PRO A 428 -3.15 12.02 3.78
N LEU A 429 -3.37 13.23 4.30
CA LEU A 429 -3.80 13.43 5.69
C LEU A 429 -5.24 12.97 5.95
N VAL A 430 -6.14 13.15 4.97
CA VAL A 430 -7.53 12.70 5.07
C VAL A 430 -7.58 11.18 4.98
N GLN A 431 -6.83 10.58 4.06
CA GLN A 431 -6.70 9.12 3.95
C GLN A 431 -6.12 8.51 5.23
N LEU A 432 -5.05 9.11 5.79
CA LEU A 432 -4.47 8.69 7.08
C LEU A 432 -5.47 8.83 8.23
N GLY A 433 -6.27 9.91 8.22
CA GLY A 433 -7.35 10.11 9.18
C GLY A 433 -8.42 9.03 9.07
N CYS A 434 -8.91 8.76 7.86
CA CYS A 434 -9.89 7.70 7.58
C CYS A 434 -9.35 6.32 8.01
N GLY A 435 -8.11 5.98 7.62
CA GLY A 435 -7.45 4.72 8.00
C GLY A 435 -7.22 4.58 9.51
N THR A 436 -6.88 5.68 10.19
CA THR A 436 -6.73 5.67 11.66
C THR A 436 -8.07 5.43 12.36
N VAL A 437 -9.15 6.08 11.89
CA VAL A 437 -10.48 5.93 12.48
C VAL A 437 -11.06 4.54 12.17
N SER A 438 -10.94 4.07 10.93
CA SER A 438 -11.38 2.73 10.53
C SER A 438 -10.64 1.64 11.30
N GLY A 439 -9.32 1.75 11.40
CA GLY A 439 -8.49 0.81 12.15
C GLY A 439 -8.81 0.82 13.64
N ALA A 440 -9.05 1.99 14.24
CA ALA A 440 -9.46 2.12 15.63
C ALA A 440 -10.84 1.48 15.91
N LEU A 441 -11.82 1.69 15.02
CA LEU A 441 -13.15 1.10 15.13
C LEU A 441 -13.10 -0.42 14.92
N GLY A 442 -12.42 -0.90 13.89
CA GLY A 442 -12.17 -2.31 13.65
C GLY A 442 -11.51 -2.97 14.86
N ALA A 443 -10.45 -2.35 15.40
CA ALA A 443 -9.75 -2.84 16.58
C ALA A 443 -10.64 -2.88 17.82
N THR A 444 -11.52 -1.89 17.99
CA THR A 444 -12.50 -1.81 19.09
C THR A 444 -13.52 -2.95 19.01
N CYS A 445 -14.07 -3.22 17.83
CA CYS A 445 -15.05 -4.28 17.62
C CYS A 445 -14.49 -5.67 17.94
N VAL A 446 -13.26 -5.97 17.53
CA VAL A 446 -12.61 -7.26 17.79
C VAL A 446 -11.88 -7.31 19.13
N TYR A 447 -11.85 -6.21 19.89
CA TYR A 447 -11.10 -6.07 21.13
C TYR A 447 -11.44 -7.14 22.19
N PRO A 448 -12.70 -7.58 22.37
CA PRO A 448 -13.04 -8.67 23.28
C PRO A 448 -12.27 -9.97 22.99
N LEU A 449 -12.08 -10.31 21.71
CA LEU A 449 -11.29 -11.48 21.30
C LEU A 449 -9.80 -11.29 21.64
N GLN A 450 -9.28 -10.07 21.53
CA GLN A 450 -7.91 -9.76 21.94
C GLN A 450 -7.71 -9.95 23.45
N VAL A 451 -8.65 -9.51 24.29
CA VAL A 451 -8.55 -9.73 25.74
C VAL A 451 -8.58 -11.22 26.09
N ILE A 452 -9.49 -11.97 25.47
CA ILE A 452 -9.57 -13.42 25.69
C ILE A 452 -8.28 -14.13 25.24
N ARG A 453 -7.74 -13.76 24.08
CA ARG A 453 -6.43 -14.22 23.59
C ARG A 453 -5.34 -13.97 24.63
N THR A 454 -5.18 -12.73 25.08
CA THR A 454 -4.08 -12.36 25.99
C THR A 454 -4.19 -13.07 27.34
N ARG A 455 -5.40 -13.25 27.88
CA ARG A 455 -5.62 -14.03 29.12
C ARG A 455 -5.24 -15.49 28.96
N LEU A 456 -5.62 -16.13 27.85
CA LEU A 456 -5.22 -17.51 27.54
C LEU A 456 -3.71 -17.67 27.33
N GLN A 457 -3.04 -16.66 26.77
CA GLN A 457 -1.59 -16.69 26.57
C GLN A 457 -0.81 -16.50 27.88
N ALA A 458 -1.31 -15.61 28.75
CA ALA A 458 -0.67 -15.24 30.00
C ALA A 458 -0.79 -16.32 31.10
N GLN A 459 -1.82 -17.17 31.04
CA GLN A 459 -2.04 -18.18 32.08
C GLN A 459 -0.88 -19.19 32.16
N GLN A 460 -0.58 -19.64 33.38
CA GLN A 460 0.34 -20.75 33.67
C GLN A 460 -0.47 -22.02 33.92
N ALA A 461 -0.04 -23.18 33.40
CA ALA A 461 -0.87 -24.40 33.43
C ALA A 461 -1.14 -24.96 34.84
N ASN A 462 -0.29 -24.63 35.82
CA ASN A 462 -0.35 -25.22 37.17
C ASN A 462 -1.04 -24.32 38.21
N SER A 463 -1.73 -23.27 37.77
CA SER A 463 -2.56 -22.45 38.68
C SER A 463 -3.94 -23.07 38.84
N GLU A 464 -4.46 -23.16 40.07
CA GLU A 464 -5.83 -23.63 40.35
C GLU A 464 -6.92 -22.82 39.60
N SER A 465 -6.58 -21.60 39.18
CA SER A 465 -7.43 -20.68 38.44
C SER A 465 -7.27 -20.77 36.91
N ALA A 466 -6.54 -21.73 36.36
CA ALA A 466 -6.31 -21.87 34.92
C ALA A 466 -7.64 -22.00 34.14
N TYR A 467 -7.69 -21.35 32.97
CA TYR A 467 -8.86 -21.39 32.10
C TYR A 467 -8.85 -22.64 31.22
N ARG A 468 -10.03 -23.27 31.07
CA ARG A 468 -10.22 -24.47 30.25
C ARG A 468 -10.20 -24.17 28.75
N GLY A 469 -10.54 -22.95 28.36
CA GLY A 469 -10.58 -22.50 26.97
C GLY A 469 -11.20 -21.12 26.79
N MET A 470 -11.44 -20.73 25.54
CA MET A 470 -11.99 -19.43 25.16
C MET A 470 -13.35 -19.13 25.82
N SER A 471 -14.25 -20.11 25.84
CA SER A 471 -15.58 -19.97 26.44
C SER A 471 -15.51 -19.74 27.96
N ASP A 472 -14.62 -20.45 28.64
CA ASP A 472 -14.40 -20.29 30.08
C ASP A 472 -13.86 -18.89 30.42
N VAL A 473 -12.89 -18.39 29.64
CA VAL A 473 -12.41 -17.00 29.79
C VAL A 473 -13.55 -16.01 29.54
N PHE A 474 -14.34 -16.19 28.48
CA PHE A 474 -15.45 -15.30 28.17
C PHE A 474 -16.45 -15.23 29.33
N TRP A 475 -16.95 -16.37 29.79
CA TRP A 475 -17.96 -16.41 30.86
C TRP A 475 -17.42 -15.89 32.20
N ARG A 476 -16.20 -16.27 32.60
CA ARG A 476 -15.60 -15.75 33.84
C ARG A 476 -15.34 -14.25 33.77
N THR A 477 -14.90 -13.73 32.62
CA THR A 477 -14.71 -12.28 32.43
C THR A 477 -16.04 -11.55 32.55
N LEU A 478 -17.09 -12.05 31.90
CA LEU A 478 -18.42 -11.46 31.97
C LEU A 478 -19.00 -11.49 33.40
N GLN A 479 -18.84 -12.60 34.12
CA GLN A 479 -19.37 -12.76 35.48
C GLN A 479 -18.61 -11.92 36.52
N HIS A 480 -17.28 -11.86 36.46
CA HIS A 480 -16.47 -11.19 37.48
C HIS A 480 -16.19 -9.71 37.18
N GLU A 481 -16.15 -9.31 35.91
CA GLU A 481 -15.72 -7.95 35.49
C GLU A 481 -16.78 -7.22 34.65
N GLY A 482 -17.83 -7.91 34.22
CA GLY A 482 -18.85 -7.39 33.32
C GLY A 482 -18.30 -7.08 31.92
N VAL A 483 -19.11 -6.37 31.12
CA VAL A 483 -18.75 -5.98 29.75
C VAL A 483 -17.48 -5.13 29.71
N SER A 484 -17.25 -4.30 30.74
CA SER A 484 -16.04 -3.47 30.84
C SER A 484 -14.72 -4.25 30.90
N GLY A 485 -14.75 -5.52 31.36
CA GLY A 485 -13.57 -6.38 31.41
C GLY A 485 -12.98 -6.68 30.02
N PHE A 486 -13.84 -6.76 29.00
CA PHE A 486 -13.42 -7.04 27.62
C PHE A 486 -12.73 -5.87 26.93
N TYR A 487 -12.76 -4.66 27.50
CA TYR A 487 -12.16 -3.45 26.92
C TYR A 487 -10.95 -2.94 27.72
N LYS A 488 -10.43 -3.74 28.66
CA LYS A 488 -9.23 -3.38 29.43
C LYS A 488 -8.02 -3.22 28.52
N GLY A 489 -7.30 -2.10 28.70
CA GLY A 489 -6.11 -1.77 27.91
C GLY A 489 -6.41 -1.20 26.51
N ILE A 490 -7.68 -0.89 26.17
CA ILE A 490 -7.99 -0.30 24.87
C ILE A 490 -7.33 1.07 24.68
N LEU A 491 -7.26 1.89 25.74
CA LEU A 491 -6.61 3.20 25.68
C LEU A 491 -5.13 3.11 25.26
N PRO A 492 -4.24 2.35 25.94
CA PRO A 492 -2.87 2.20 25.47
C PRO A 492 -2.76 1.52 24.10
N ASN A 493 -3.75 0.72 23.69
CA ASN A 493 -3.80 0.18 22.33
C ASN A 493 -4.02 1.29 21.29
N LEU A 494 -5.04 2.13 21.48
CA LEU A 494 -5.39 3.22 20.56
C LEU A 494 -4.31 4.31 20.53
N LEU A 495 -3.73 4.66 21.69
CA LEU A 495 -2.63 5.64 21.77
C LEU A 495 -1.35 5.21 21.04
N LYS A 496 -1.19 3.90 20.81
CA LYS A 496 -0.02 3.34 20.13
C LYS A 496 -0.13 3.42 18.61
N VAL A 497 -1.35 3.41 18.04
CA VAL A 497 -1.60 3.29 16.59
C VAL A 497 -0.88 4.39 15.81
N VAL A 498 -1.20 5.65 16.10
CA VAL A 498 -0.67 6.80 15.36
C VAL A 498 0.84 6.92 15.50
N PRO A 499 1.44 6.90 16.71
CA PRO A 499 2.90 6.93 16.85
C PRO A 499 3.60 5.76 16.15
N ALA A 500 3.02 4.55 16.18
CA ALA A 500 3.62 3.40 15.51
C ALA A 500 3.69 3.62 13.99
N ALA A 501 2.62 4.11 13.37
CA ALA A 501 2.57 4.40 11.94
C ALA A 501 3.53 5.54 11.57
N SER A 502 3.47 6.67 12.28
CA SER A 502 4.33 7.83 12.01
C SER A 502 5.81 7.52 12.15
N ILE A 503 6.23 6.79 13.19
CA ILE A 503 7.64 6.42 13.38
C ILE A 503 8.10 5.45 12.29
N THR A 504 7.25 4.50 11.89
CA THR A 504 7.59 3.57 10.81
C THR A 504 7.83 4.36 9.52
N TYR A 505 6.93 5.28 9.16
CA TYR A 505 7.07 6.11 7.97
C TYR A 505 8.34 6.97 8.00
N ILE A 506 8.54 7.75 9.06
CA ILE A 506 9.70 8.65 9.20
C ILE A 506 11.02 7.87 9.13
N VAL A 507 11.12 6.74 9.84
CA VAL A 507 12.34 5.92 9.84
C VAL A 507 12.54 5.23 8.50
N TYR A 508 11.47 4.75 7.86
CA TYR A 508 11.55 4.14 6.54
C TYR A 508 12.08 5.12 5.49
N GLU A 509 11.52 6.33 5.46
CA GLU A 509 11.96 7.41 4.56
C GLU A 509 13.40 7.86 4.85
N ALA A 510 13.79 7.98 6.12
CA ALA A 510 15.17 8.26 6.48
C ALA A 510 16.14 7.14 6.05
N MET A 511 15.70 5.88 6.16
CA MET A 511 16.51 4.73 5.73
C MET A 511 16.63 4.65 4.21
N LYS A 512 15.58 4.97 3.45
CA LYS A 512 15.65 5.06 1.99
C LYS A 512 16.67 6.11 1.54
N LYS A 513 16.62 7.32 2.12
CA LYS A 513 17.62 8.39 1.93
C LYS A 513 19.05 7.91 2.17
N ASN A 514 19.27 7.25 3.31
CA ASN A 514 20.61 6.78 3.70
C ASN A 514 21.13 5.60 2.87
N LEU A 515 20.23 4.78 2.32
CA LEU A 515 20.58 3.62 1.49
C LEU A 515 20.63 3.94 -0.01
N SER A 516 20.47 5.21 -0.38
CA SER A 516 20.41 5.71 -1.76
C SER A 516 19.34 4.95 -2.57
N LEU A 517 18.15 4.84 -1.98
CA LEU A 517 16.95 4.22 -2.56
C LEU A 517 15.94 5.24 -3.12
N ASP A 518 16.32 6.52 -3.17
CA ASP A 518 15.47 7.65 -3.56
C ASP A 518 15.63 8.05 -5.03
#